data_AF-A0A1T1J136-F1
#
_entry.id   AF-A0A1T1J136-F1
#
_cell.length_a   1.000
_cell.length_b   1.000
_cell.length_c   1.000
_cell.angle_alpha   90.00
_cell.angle_beta   90.00
_cell.angle_gamma   90.00
#
_symmetry.space_group_name_H-M   'P 1'
#
loop_
_entity.id
_entity.type
_entity.pdbx_description
1 polymer ?
#
loop_
_entity_poly.entity_id
_entity_poly.type
_entity_poly.pdbx_seq_one_letter_code
_entity_poly.pdbx_strand_id
1 'polypeptide(L)' 'MVDFIHNNKELYGVEAICRILPIAASTYYRTLDLVDNPEHRAKRALHDLHHAEQIKRIWKE' A
#
# COMPACT_ATOMS: atom_id res chain seq x y z
N MET A 1 -6.38 -3.12 4.19
CA MET A 1 -6.89 -3.81 2.97
C MET A 1 -5.93 -4.92 2.54
N VAL A 2 -4.68 -4.61 2.19
CA VAL A 2 -3.70 -5.61 1.74
C VAL A 2 -3.44 -6.69 2.78
N ASP A 3 -3.26 -6.34 4.05
CA ASP A 3 -3.04 -7.31 5.12
C ASP A 3 -4.19 -8.30 5.27
N PHE A 4 -5.43 -7.82 5.14
CA PHE A 4 -6.61 -8.67 5.16
C PHE A 4 -6.59 -9.69 4.02
N ILE A 5 -6.30 -9.24 2.79
CA ILE A 5 -6.17 -10.14 1.64
C ILE A 5 -5.01 -11.11 1.87
N HIS A 6 -3.85 -10.63 2.32
CA HIS A 6 -2.65 -11.43 2.53
C HIS A 6 -2.86 -12.55 3.55
N ASN A 7 -3.56 -12.26 4.65
CA ASN A 7 -3.81 -13.22 5.72
C ASN A 7 -4.87 -14.29 5.36
N ASN A 8 -5.68 -14.04 4.34
CA ASN A 8 -6.83 -14.87 4.00
C ASN A 8 -6.75 -15.49 2.59
N LYS A 9 -5.75 -15.10 1.78
CA LYS A 9 -5.61 -15.55 0.38
C LYS A 9 -5.46 -17.07 0.24
N GLU A 10 -4.86 -17.74 1.22
CA GLU A 10 -4.67 -19.21 1.19
C GLU A 10 -6.00 -19.95 1.35
N LEU A 11 -6.96 -19.38 2.07
CA LEU A 11 -8.27 -19.99 2.32
C LEU A 11 -9.30 -19.66 1.25
N TYR A 12 -9.30 -18.42 0.74
CA TYR A 12 -10.37 -17.93 -0.15
C TYR A 12 -9.90 -17.52 -1.54
N GLY A 13 -8.59 -17.32 -1.74
CA GLY A 13 -8.03 -16.76 -2.97
C GLY A 13 -8.15 -15.24 -3.05
N VAL A 14 -7.17 -14.61 -3.72
CA VAL A 14 -7.10 -13.14 -3.87
C VAL A 14 -8.31 -12.59 -4.63
N GLU A 15 -8.70 -13.23 -5.74
CA GLU A 15 -9.80 -12.79 -6.61
C GLU A 15 -11.16 -12.75 -5.89
N ALA A 16 -11.46 -13.78 -5.08
CA ALA A 16 -12.72 -13.84 -4.35
C ALA A 16 -12.81 -12.71 -3.31
N ILE A 17 -11.72 -12.46 -2.58
CA ILE A 17 -11.67 -11.39 -1.59
C ILE A 17 -11.78 -10.02 -2.27
N CYS A 18 -11.06 -9.81 -3.39
CA CYS A 18 -11.09 -8.54 -4.13
C CYS A 18 -12.48 -8.21 -4.67
N ARG A 19 -13.26 -9.22 -5.08
CA ARG A 19 -14.67 -9.07 -5.48
C ARG A 19 -15.57 -8.55 -4.36
N ILE A 20 -15.32 -8.98 -3.12
CA ILE A 20 -16.07 -8.54 -1.93
C ILE A 20 -15.61 -7.16 -1.43
N LEU A 21 -14.33 -6.82 -1.60
CA LEU A 21 -13.73 -5.52 -1.25
C LEU A 21 -13.85 -4.44 -2.34
N PRO A 22 -14.82 -4.59 -3.26
CA PRO A 22 -14.80 -4.11 -4.66
C PRO A 22 -13.50 -3.41 -5.13
N ILE A 23 -12.40 -4.17 -5.23
CA ILE A 23 -11.16 -3.71 -5.88
C ILE A 23 -10.72 -4.69 -6.98
N ALA A 24 -9.91 -4.21 -7.91
CA ALA A 24 -9.23 -5.10 -8.85
C ALA A 24 -8.07 -5.84 -8.15
N ALA A 25 -7.85 -7.11 -8.48
CA ALA A 25 -6.71 -7.88 -7.96
C ALA A 25 -5.36 -7.24 -8.33
N SER A 26 -5.28 -6.55 -9.47
CA SER A 26 -4.11 -5.76 -9.86
C SER A 26 -3.75 -4.69 -8.82
N THR A 27 -4.74 -4.10 -8.14
CA THR A 27 -4.51 -3.14 -7.05
C THR A 27 -3.81 -3.80 -5.86
N TYR A 28 -4.18 -5.04 -5.50
CA TYR A 28 -3.51 -5.79 -4.44
C TYR A 28 -2.04 -6.02 -4.78
N TYR A 29 -1.76 -6.59 -5.96
CA TYR A 29 -0.38 -6.88 -6.37
C TYR A 29 0.44 -5.61 -6.57
N ARG A 30 -0.14 -4.55 -7.12
CA ARG A 30 0.52 -3.24 -7.20
C ARG A 30 0.87 -2.71 -5.82
N THR A 31 0.00 -2.89 -4.84
CA THR A 31 0.29 -2.41 -3.48
C THR A 31 1.43 -3.19 -2.84
N LEU A 32 1.52 -4.52 -3.06
CA LEU A 32 2.66 -5.32 -2.63
C LEU A 32 3.97 -4.85 -3.28
N ASP A 33 3.95 -4.64 -4.60
CA ASP A 33 5.12 -4.12 -5.32
C ASP A 33 5.60 -2.76 -4.77
N LEU A 34 4.68 -1.85 -4.43
CA LEU A 34 5.03 -0.55 -3.84
C LEU A 34 5.49 -0.62 -2.37
N VAL A 35 5.28 -1.74 -1.69
CA VAL A 35 5.82 -2.00 -0.34
C VAL A 35 7.25 -2.48 -0.47
N ASP A 36 7.51 -3.43 -1.36
CA ASP A 36 8.84 -4.01 -1.58
C ASP A 36 9.77 -3.05 -2.33
N ASN A 37 9.21 -2.24 -3.25
CA ASN A 37 9.92 -1.27 -4.10
C ASN A 37 9.34 0.15 -3.91
N PRO A 38 9.66 0.85 -2.80
CA PRO A 38 9.13 2.19 -2.54
C PRO A 38 9.42 3.20 -3.66
N GLU A 39 10.49 3.02 -4.43
CA GLU A 39 10.90 3.86 -5.56
C GLU A 39 9.93 3.80 -6.76
N HIS A 40 9.10 2.75 -6.86
CA HIS A 40 8.04 2.64 -7.88
C HIS A 40 6.83 3.54 -7.59
N ARG A 41 6.79 4.19 -6.42
CA ARG A 41 5.74 5.14 -6.07
C ARG A 41 5.84 6.37 -6.95
N ALA A 42 4.69 7.04 -7.12
CA ALA A 42 4.68 8.32 -7.82
C ALA A 42 5.63 9.31 -7.13
N LYS A 43 6.35 10.13 -7.92
CA LYS A 43 7.27 11.17 -7.42
C LYS A 43 6.65 12.05 -6.34
N ARG A 44 5.37 12.41 -6.51
CA ARG A 44 4.60 13.18 -5.52
C ARG A 44 4.53 12.47 -4.17
N ALA A 45 4.23 11.17 -4.14
CA ALA A 45 4.12 10.41 -2.90
C ALA A 45 5.47 10.33 -2.16
N LEU A 46 6.58 10.25 -2.90
CA LEU A 46 7.93 10.29 -2.33
C LEU A 46 8.24 11.66 -1.72
N HIS A 47 7.90 12.75 -2.41
CA HIS A 47 8.06 14.11 -1.88
C HIS A 47 7.20 14.33 -0.63
N ASP A 48 5.94 13.91 -0.65
CA ASP A 48 5.02 14.05 0.49
C ASP A 48 5.56 13.32 1.72
N LEU A 49 6.12 12.11 1.55
CA LEU A 49 6.77 11.36 2.63
C LEU A 49 7.94 12.16 3.23
N HIS A 50 8.86 12.64 2.37
CA HIS A 50 10.01 13.43 2.80
C HIS A 50 9.60 14.70 3.57
N HIS A 51 8.64 15.47 3.04
CA HIS A 51 8.16 16.68 3.69
C HIS A 51 7.45 16.40 5.02
N ALA A 52 6.64 15.34 5.08
CA ALA A 52 5.97 14.94 6.31
C ALA A 52 6.98 14.59 7.43
N GLU A 53 8.10 13.96 7.10
CA GLU A 53 9.18 13.69 8.07
C GLU A 53 9.84 14.98 8.57
N GLN A 54 10.12 15.95 7.68
CA GLN A 54 10.68 17.24 8.09
C GLN A 54 9.73 18.01 9.00
N ILE A 55 8.44 18.04 8.67
CA ILE A 55 7.42 18.69 9.51
C ILE A 55 7.37 18.04 10.90
N LYS A 56 7.34 16.70 10.96
CA LYS A 56 7.33 15.96 12.23
C LYS A 56 8.57 16.23 13.07
N ARG A 57 9.74 16.42 12.44
CA ARG A 57 10.98 16.78 13.13
C ARG A 57 10.84 18.15 13.79
N ILE A 58 10.43 19.16 13.04
CA ILE A 58 10.26 20.54 13.54
C ILE A 58 9.23 20.59 14.66
N TRP A 59 8.13 19.84 14.55
CA TRP A 59 7.06 19.87 15.55
C TRP A 59 7.40 19.12 16.86
N LYS A 60 8.45 18.31 16.87
CA LYS A 60 8.94 17.62 18.08
C LYS A 60 10.03 18.41 18.82
N GLU A 61 10.52 19.50 18.24
CA GLU A 61 11.39 20.49 18.88
C GLU A 61 10.54 21.54 19.60
#